data_AF-A0A4Q6IEN2-F1
#
_entry.id   AF-A0A4Q6IEN2-F1
#
_cell.length_a   1.000
_cell.length_b   1.000
_cell.length_c   1.000
_cell.angle_alpha   90.00
_cell.angle_beta   90.00
_cell.angle_gamma   90.00
#
_symmetry.space_group_name_H-M   'P 1'
#
loop_
_entity.id
_entity.type
_entity.pdbx_description
1 polymer ?
#
loop_
_entity_poly.entity_id
_entity_poly.type
_entity_poly.pdbx_seq_one_letter_code
_entity_poly.pdbx_strand_id
1 'polypeptide(L)'
;MQTCAMRGIEDALCEQTQFSRADLRHAVLKGTILTGASLDGADLRETHGLTSKQLAAARIDEKTRLPDYLVGDPWVAARLADCRVWAACDPRLCAPPTPEP
;
A
#
# COMPACT_ATOMS: atom_id res chain seq x y z
N MET A 1 12.78 12.76 -8.72
CA MET A 1 13.85 11.91 -8.13
C MET A 1 13.25 11.25 -6.89
N GLN A 2 12.71 10.04 -7.02
CA GLN A 2 12.15 9.28 -5.89
C GLN A 2 13.25 8.34 -5.39
N THR A 3 13.89 8.74 -4.30
CA THR A 3 14.95 8.00 -3.61
C THR A 3 14.34 6.92 -2.73
N CYS A 4 13.96 5.76 -3.29
CA CYS A 4 13.84 4.57 -2.46
C CYS A 4 15.28 4.04 -2.26
N ALA A 5 15.84 4.25 -1.07
CA ALA A 5 17.19 3.81 -0.74
C ALA A 5 17.22 2.27 -0.68
N MET A 6 17.64 1.64 -1.78
CA MET A 6 17.75 0.18 -1.87
C MET A 6 18.89 -0.33 -0.97
N ARG A 7 18.54 -0.82 0.22
CA ARG A 7 19.34 -1.79 0.99
C ARG A 7 18.41 -2.88 1.48
N GLY A 8 18.18 -3.89 0.64
CA GLY A 8 17.39 -5.08 0.98
C GLY A 8 15.88 -4.84 1.00
N ILE A 9 15.15 -5.72 0.33
CA ILE A 9 13.68 -5.80 0.29
C ILE A 9 13.00 -6.04 1.66
N GLU A 10 13.78 -6.11 2.74
CA GLU A 10 13.28 -6.34 4.11
C GLU A 10 13.01 -5.02 4.86
N ASP A 11 13.61 -3.91 4.41
CA ASP A 11 13.49 -2.57 5.01
C ASP A 11 13.43 -1.47 3.93
N ALA A 12 12.68 -1.71 2.85
CA ALA A 12 12.53 -0.72 1.80
C ALA A 12 11.75 0.51 2.32
N LEU A 13 12.43 1.65 2.40
CA LEU A 13 11.87 2.95 2.78
C LEU A 13 11.29 3.63 1.52
N CYS A 14 10.09 3.22 1.10
CA CYS A 14 9.46 3.73 -0.12
C CYS A 14 8.30 4.66 0.23
N GLU A 15 8.61 5.81 0.84
CA GLU A 15 7.62 6.88 1.04
C GLU A 15 7.28 7.54 -0.31
N GLN A 16 6.00 7.78 -0.57
CA GLN A 16 5.52 8.48 -1.77
C GLN A 16 5.96 7.87 -3.11
N THR A 17 6.25 6.56 -3.15
CA THR A 17 6.66 5.87 -4.37
C THR A 17 5.45 5.47 -5.21
N GLN A 18 5.54 5.63 -6.54
CA GLN A 18 4.47 5.28 -7.47
C GLN A 18 4.65 3.84 -7.97
N PHE A 19 3.88 2.91 -7.40
CA PHE A 19 3.75 1.51 -7.84
C PHE A 19 2.38 1.26 -8.50
N SER A 20 1.73 2.31 -9.01
CA SER A 20 0.41 2.19 -9.62
C SER A 20 0.49 1.22 -10.81
N ARG A 21 -0.37 0.19 -10.82
CA ARG A 21 -0.38 -0.91 -11.81
C ARG A 21 0.92 -1.73 -11.88
N ALA A 22 1.76 -1.67 -10.84
CA ALA A 22 2.94 -2.53 -10.76
C ALA A 22 2.54 -3.99 -10.53
N ASP A 23 3.28 -4.89 -11.14
CA ASP A 23 3.22 -6.32 -10.84
C ASP A 23 4.18 -6.61 -9.68
N LEU A 24 3.62 -6.86 -8.49
CA LEU A 24 4.35 -7.16 -7.26
C LEU A 24 4.11 -8.61 -6.81
N ARG A 25 3.66 -9.48 -7.72
CA ARG A 25 3.46 -10.90 -7.40
C ARG A 25 4.77 -11.53 -6.95
N HIS A 26 4.70 -12.38 -5.94
CA HIS A 26 5.85 -13.00 -5.27
C HIS A 26 6.83 -12.03 -4.58
N ALA A 27 6.54 -10.73 -4.51
CA ALA A 27 7.39 -9.79 -3.79
C ALA A 27 7.36 -10.07 -2.28
N VAL A 28 8.52 -9.98 -1.64
CA VAL A 28 8.65 -10.01 -0.18
C VAL A 28 8.50 -8.59 0.33
N LEU A 29 7.38 -8.30 0.99
CA LEU A 29 7.04 -6.98 1.54
C LEU A 29 7.02 -7.01 3.07
N LYS A 30 7.68 -8.00 3.67
CA LYS A 30 7.80 -8.10 5.13
C LYS A 30 8.66 -6.94 5.64
N GLY A 31 8.13 -6.12 6.54
CA GLY A 31 8.89 -5.03 7.18
C GLY A 31 9.00 -3.74 6.35
N THR A 32 8.55 -3.74 5.09
CA THR A 32 8.64 -2.56 4.21
C THR A 32 7.77 -1.40 4.69
N ILE A 33 8.28 -0.17 4.60
CA ILE A 33 7.51 1.03 4.91
C ILE A 33 6.85 1.53 3.62
N LEU A 34 5.54 1.34 3.52
CA LEU A 34 4.71 1.71 2.37
C LEU A 34 3.91 3.00 2.60
N THR A 35 4.27 3.79 3.62
CA THR A 35 3.57 5.02 3.99
C THR A 35 3.54 6.00 2.82
N GLY A 36 2.33 6.34 2.36
CA GLY A 36 2.14 7.24 1.22
C GLY A 36 2.51 6.65 -0.15
N ALA A 37 2.93 5.39 -0.24
CA ALA A 37 3.15 4.72 -1.52
C ALA A 37 1.82 4.56 -2.28
N SER A 38 1.81 4.77 -3.60
CA SER A 38 0.64 4.48 -4.44
C SER A 38 0.72 3.09 -5.02
N LEU A 39 -0.22 2.23 -4.63
CA LEU A 39 -0.42 0.86 -5.10
C LEU A 39 -1.74 0.75 -5.90
N ASP A 40 -2.29 1.87 -6.38
CA ASP A 40 -3.49 1.93 -7.21
C ASP A 40 -3.37 0.98 -8.42
N GLY A 41 -4.23 -0.03 -8.50
CA GLY A 41 -4.21 -1.03 -9.57
C GLY A 41 -3.03 -2.02 -9.53
N ALA A 42 -2.19 -1.99 -8.49
CA ALA A 42 -1.07 -2.92 -8.35
C ALA A 42 -1.55 -4.35 -8.09
N ASP A 43 -0.78 -5.33 -8.56
CA ASP A 43 -1.02 -6.74 -8.30
C ASP A 43 -0.16 -7.22 -7.14
N LEU A 44 -0.78 -7.32 -5.95
CA LEU A 44 -0.18 -7.80 -4.71
C LEU A 44 -0.59 -9.25 -4.40
N ARG A 45 -1.18 -9.97 -5.37
CA ARG A 45 -1.45 -11.40 -5.19
C ARG A 45 -0.14 -12.14 -4.99
N GLU A 46 -0.14 -13.14 -4.13
CA GLU A 46 1.05 -13.95 -3.86
C GLU A 46 2.25 -13.16 -3.26
N THR A 47 2.03 -11.94 -2.74
CA THR A 47 3.06 -11.26 -1.95
C THR A 47 3.28 -11.94 -0.62
N HIS A 48 4.52 -11.93 -0.14
CA HIS A 48 4.91 -12.57 1.11
C HIS A 48 5.19 -11.51 2.19
N GLY A 49 4.55 -11.66 3.35
CA GLY A 49 4.81 -10.85 4.53
C GLY A 49 4.21 -9.43 4.51
N LEU A 50 3.38 -9.10 3.53
CA LEU A 50 2.59 -7.87 3.54
C LEU A 50 1.54 -7.95 4.66
N THR A 51 1.44 -6.91 5.48
CA THR A 51 0.47 -6.82 6.58
C THR A 51 -0.58 -5.74 6.33
N SER A 52 -1.74 -5.88 6.97
CA SER A 52 -2.85 -4.92 6.91
C SER A 52 -2.41 -3.53 7.37
N LYS A 53 -1.53 -3.46 8.38
CA LYS A 53 -0.94 -2.21 8.89
C LYS A 53 -0.05 -1.50 7.85
N GLN A 54 0.70 -2.24 7.04
CA GLN A 54 1.50 -1.65 5.96
C GLN A 54 0.59 -1.10 4.84
N LEU A 55 -0.50 -1.81 4.53
CA LEU A 55 -1.53 -1.34 3.60
C LEU A 55 -2.33 -0.15 4.14
N ALA A 56 -2.57 -0.09 5.44
CA ALA A 56 -3.27 1.00 6.13
C ALA A 56 -2.61 2.37 5.87
N ALA A 57 -1.29 2.39 5.64
CA ALA A 57 -0.52 3.59 5.34
C ALA A 57 -0.31 3.83 3.83
N ALA A 58 -0.61 2.85 2.96
CA ALA A 58 -0.42 2.93 1.51
C ALA A 58 -1.71 3.34 0.79
N ARG A 59 -1.65 3.93 -0.41
CA ARG A 59 -2.84 4.19 -1.24
C ARG A 59 -3.17 2.95 -2.06
N ILE A 60 -4.40 2.49 -1.95
CA ILE A 60 -4.94 1.35 -2.71
C ILE A 60 -6.30 1.74 -3.32
N ASP A 61 -6.67 1.10 -4.43
CA ASP A 61 -7.98 1.29 -5.05
C ASP A 61 -8.66 -0.05 -5.31
N GLU A 62 -9.86 0.00 -5.88
CA GLU A 62 -10.65 -1.18 -6.23
C GLU A 62 -10.00 -2.05 -7.32
N LYS A 63 -8.99 -1.51 -8.00
CA LYS A 63 -8.23 -2.24 -9.02
C LYS A 63 -7.02 -2.95 -8.41
N THR A 64 -6.58 -2.54 -7.22
CA THR A 64 -5.49 -3.20 -6.48
C THR A 64 -5.92 -4.64 -6.17
N ARG A 65 -5.14 -5.61 -6.64
CA ARG A 65 -5.39 -7.03 -6.40
C ARG A 65 -4.65 -7.43 -5.14
N LEU A 66 -5.36 -7.62 -4.04
CA LEU A 66 -4.79 -8.00 -2.75
C LEU A 66 -4.61 -9.52 -2.62
N PRO A 67 -3.71 -9.98 -1.74
CA PRO A 67 -3.58 -11.40 -1.45
C PRO A 67 -4.74 -11.90 -0.60
N ASP A 68 -5.12 -13.17 -0.77
CA ASP A 68 -6.35 -13.75 -0.20
C ASP A 68 -6.48 -13.58 1.33
N TYR A 69 -5.37 -13.59 2.04
CA TYR A 69 -5.34 -13.43 3.50
C TYR A 69 -5.65 -11.99 3.98
N LEU A 70 -5.70 -11.00 3.08
CA LEU A 70 -6.01 -9.59 3.36
C LEU A 70 -7.35 -9.13 2.78
N VAL A 71 -7.93 -9.87 1.83
CA VAL A 71 -9.19 -9.51 1.15
C VAL A 71 -10.38 -9.38 2.12
N GLY A 72 -10.32 -10.03 3.29
CA GLY A 72 -11.34 -9.96 4.33
C GLY A 72 -10.98 -9.13 5.56
N ASP A 73 -9.84 -8.42 5.55
CA ASP A 73 -9.39 -7.68 6.73
C ASP A 73 -10.16 -6.35 6.88
N PRO A 74 -10.75 -6.05 8.07
CA PRO A 74 -11.44 -4.79 8.33
C PRO A 74 -10.58 -3.56 8.03
N TRP A 75 -9.27 -3.64 8.27
CA TRP A 75 -8.33 -2.56 7.97
C TRP A 75 -8.26 -2.25 6.48
N VAL A 76 -8.27 -3.29 5.64
CA VAL A 76 -8.22 -3.14 4.18
C VAL A 76 -9.52 -2.52 3.67
N ALA A 77 -10.66 -2.95 4.21
CA ALA A 77 -11.96 -2.39 3.86
C ALA A 77 -12.06 -0.91 4.26
N ALA A 78 -11.65 -0.56 5.48
CA ALA A 78 -11.56 0.83 5.94
C ALA A 78 -10.62 1.64 5.05
N ARG A 79 -9.49 1.05 4.65
CA ARG A 79 -8.50 1.70 3.81
C ARG A 79 -9.01 2.01 2.40
N LEU A 80 -9.71 1.08 1.78
CA LEU A 80 -10.36 1.29 0.48
C LEU A 80 -11.40 2.42 0.55
N ALA A 81 -12.17 2.48 1.63
CA ALA A 81 -13.15 3.56 1.85
C ALA A 81 -12.45 4.92 1.99
N ASP A 82 -11.40 5.00 2.81
CA ASP A 82 -10.59 6.22 2.99
C ASP A 82 -9.91 6.64 1.68
N CYS A 83 -9.29 5.70 0.96
CA CYS A 83 -8.65 5.98 -0.33
C CYS A 83 -9.65 6.49 -1.37
N ARG A 84 -10.90 6.00 -1.37
CA ARG A 84 -11.97 6.50 -2.24
C ARG A 84 -12.28 7.98 -1.97
N VAL A 85 -12.25 8.40 -0.71
CA VAL A 85 -12.40 9.82 -0.32
C VAL A 85 -11.14 10.62 -0.68
N TRP A 86 -9.95 10.06 -0.46
CA TRP A 86 -8.66 10.73 -0.72
C TRP A 86 -8.28 10.82 -2.19
N ALA A 87 -8.86 10.00 -3.07
CA ALA A 87 -8.69 10.14 -4.52
C ALA A 87 -9.14 11.51 -5.04
N ALA A 88 -10.02 12.21 -4.31
CA ALA A 88 -10.46 13.57 -4.59
C ALA A 88 -9.55 14.67 -4.00
N CYS A 89 -8.59 14.32 -3.13
CA CYS A 89 -7.72 15.26 -2.42
C CYS A 89 -6.27 15.22 -2.93
N ASP A 90 -5.58 16.37 -2.92
CA ASP A 90 -4.23 16.52 -3.49
C ASP A 90 -3.22 15.52 -2.87
N PRO A 91 -2.44 14.78 -3.70
CA PRO A 91 -1.50 13.75 -3.23
C PRO A 91 -0.33 14.28 -2.38
N ARG A 92 -0.15 15.61 -2.27
CA ARG A 92 0.91 16.25 -1.48
C ARG A 92 0.48 16.65 -0.06
N LEU A 93 -0.79 16.50 0.30
CA LEU A 93 -1.36 16.90 1.60
C LEU A 93 -1.63 15.70 2.54
N CYS A 94 -0.83 14.63 2.42
CA CYS A 94 -0.97 13.32 3.07
C CYS A 94 -1.85 13.29 4.35
N ALA A 95 -2.94 12.51 4.23
CA ALA A 95 -3.88 12.24 5.30
C ALA A 95 -3.30 11.28 6.37
N PRO A 96 -3.76 11.43 7.63
CA PRO A 96 -3.32 10.64 8.79
C PRO A 96 -3.56 9.13 8.61
N PRO A 97 -2.94 8.26 9.43
CA PRO A 97 -3.19 6.82 9.39
C PRO A 97 -4.69 6.52 9.44
N THR A 98 -5.12 5.49 8.70
CA THR A 98 -6.48 4.93 8.83
C THR A 98 -6.73 4.68 10.32
N PRO A 99 -7.84 5.17 10.90
CA PRO A 99 -8.16 4.84 12.29
C PRO A 99 -8.27 3.32 12.43
N GLU A 100 -7.84 2.78 13.58
CA GLU A 100 -8.05 1.36 13.85
C GLU A 100 -9.56 1.06 13.80
N PRO A 101 -9.98 -0.04 13.15
CA PRO A 101 -11.38 -0.42 13.01
C PRO A 101 -12.06 -0.72 14.35
#